data_AF-A0A2A6CW00-F1
#
_entry.id   AF-A0A2A6CW00-F1
#
_cell.length_a   1.000
_cell.length_b   1.000
_cell.length_c   1.000
_cell.angle_alpha   90.00
_cell.angle_beta   90.00
_cell.angle_gamma   90.00
#
_symmetry.space_group_name_H-M   'P 1'
#
loop_
_entity.id
_entity.type
_entity.pdbx_description
1 polymer ?
#
loop_
_entity_poly.entity_id
_entity_poly.type
_entity_poly.pdbx_seq_one_letter_code
_entity_poly.pdbx_strand_id
1 'polypeptide(L)'
;MTAPLAGKIALVTGASRGIGRGIALQLGQAGATVFITGRAPAKSFAASHADFAHLPSLEQTKKGEFWARGGKAVALYCDHSDAKEIEQLFKKIDGQTQGRLDILVNNAFSAVSELNNTGGKPFYELDPSIWDAVNNVGLRNHYYCAVYAKSGLVVNVSSLGGLTYAINVAYGCGKAALDRMAADMAEELKGTGVSVVSLWPAAVKTEASKIFITSGKTAEAFKGPADVITETLVTGESTEFAGKCVIARKTGKVLMTGDVARGYGFKDVDDRLPMDSRSLKIALRFLGWRRLAAWIPAWVRIPLPFMHFAAYKFTLCFRRMTRVSPTLHGKIALVTGASRGIGRGIALQLGQAGATVYITGRQPAESMQSHLCWITTVTRADEERDVIEASMKHGESTEFAGKCIAHLGADPKVNRKSGKVLFTSDIARHYGFKDVDGEVPMDMRSLSLALEFIGWDRLACIIPSFMKVPLMRMHFSTYKFE
;
A
#
# COMPACT_ATOMS: atom_id res chain seq x y z
N MET A 1 -2.74 -16.83 -36.94
CA MET A 1 -1.86 -16.56 -35.79
C MET A 1 -2.47 -17.24 -34.57
N THR A 2 -1.68 -17.97 -33.78
CA THR A 2 -2.13 -18.55 -32.50
C THR A 2 -2.41 -17.43 -31.50
N ALA A 3 -3.46 -17.56 -30.70
CA ALA A 3 -3.83 -16.54 -29.71
C ALA A 3 -2.67 -16.32 -28.69
N PRO A 4 -2.42 -15.08 -28.21
CA PRO A 4 -1.21 -14.76 -27.44
C PRO A 4 -1.01 -15.54 -26.14
N LEU A 5 -2.10 -15.98 -25.51
CA LEU A 5 -2.11 -16.77 -24.27
C LEU A 5 -2.62 -18.19 -24.50
N ALA A 6 -2.62 -18.68 -25.75
CA ALA A 6 -3.02 -20.04 -26.07
C ALA A 6 -2.21 -21.05 -25.21
N GLY A 7 -2.92 -21.94 -24.52
CA GLY A 7 -2.32 -22.95 -23.65
C GLY A 7 -1.79 -22.42 -22.31
N LYS A 8 -2.03 -21.15 -21.96
CA LYS A 8 -1.74 -20.59 -20.64
C LYS A 8 -2.89 -20.83 -19.67
N ILE A 9 -2.54 -21.03 -18.41
CA ILE A 9 -3.50 -21.25 -17.31
C ILE A 9 -3.47 -20.03 -16.39
N ALA A 10 -4.61 -19.40 -16.18
CA ALA A 10 -4.73 -18.20 -15.36
C ALA A 10 -5.74 -18.41 -14.22
N LEU A 11 -5.50 -17.76 -13.08
CA LEU A 11 -6.45 -17.62 -11.98
C LEU A 11 -6.79 -16.14 -11.80
N VAL A 12 -8.07 -15.78 -11.83
CA VAL A 12 -8.55 -14.44 -11.50
C VAL A 12 -9.46 -14.48 -10.28
N THR A 13 -9.00 -13.89 -9.18
CA THR A 13 -9.76 -13.83 -7.94
C THR A 13 -10.82 -12.73 -7.99
N GLY A 14 -12.03 -13.01 -7.48
CA GLY A 14 -13.13 -12.03 -7.47
C GLY A 14 -13.62 -11.66 -8.87
N ALA A 15 -13.73 -12.65 -9.75
CA ALA A 15 -14.05 -12.49 -11.16
C ALA A 15 -15.55 -12.56 -11.49
N SER A 16 -16.43 -12.52 -10.49
CA SER A 16 -17.88 -12.54 -10.73
C SER A 16 -18.42 -11.24 -11.34
N ARG A 17 -17.74 -10.10 -11.13
CA ARG A 17 -18.17 -8.76 -11.57
C ARG A 17 -17.00 -7.79 -11.70
N GLY A 18 -17.26 -6.57 -12.19
CA GLY A 18 -16.31 -5.46 -12.17
C GLY A 18 -14.99 -5.75 -12.87
N ILE A 19 -13.89 -5.20 -12.33
CA ILE A 19 -12.53 -5.34 -12.88
C ILE A 19 -12.13 -6.81 -13.04
N GLY A 20 -12.35 -7.64 -12.02
CA GLY A 20 -12.00 -9.06 -12.07
C GLY A 20 -12.69 -9.80 -13.22
N ARG A 21 -13.99 -9.56 -13.42
CA ARG A 21 -14.73 -10.13 -14.55
C ARG A 21 -14.12 -9.67 -15.88
N GLY A 22 -13.87 -8.38 -16.05
CA GLY A 22 -13.31 -7.85 -17.28
C GLY A 22 -11.89 -8.37 -17.58
N ILE A 23 -11.05 -8.50 -16.56
CA ILE A 23 -9.72 -9.13 -16.70
C ILE A 23 -9.87 -10.57 -17.18
N ALA A 24 -10.75 -11.34 -16.53
CA ALA A 24 -10.94 -12.73 -16.86
C ALA A 24 -11.41 -12.91 -18.32
N LEU A 25 -12.34 -12.07 -18.79
CA LEU A 25 -12.82 -12.08 -20.18
C LEU A 25 -11.71 -11.79 -21.20
N GLN A 26 -10.85 -10.81 -20.94
CA GLN A 26 -9.74 -10.48 -21.84
C GLN A 26 -8.67 -11.57 -21.89
N LEU A 27 -8.35 -12.20 -20.74
CA LEU A 27 -7.44 -13.34 -20.71
C LEU A 27 -8.02 -14.54 -21.48
N GLY A 28 -9.32 -14.80 -21.33
CA GLY A 28 -10.03 -15.81 -22.10
C GLY A 28 -10.01 -15.52 -23.60
N GLN A 29 -10.30 -14.28 -24.01
CA GLN A 29 -10.24 -13.84 -25.40
C GLN A 29 -8.83 -13.96 -26.00
N ALA A 30 -7.79 -13.79 -25.18
CA ALA A 30 -6.40 -14.01 -25.59
C ALA A 30 -6.02 -15.51 -25.67
N GLY A 31 -6.92 -16.44 -25.34
CA GLY A 31 -6.75 -17.89 -25.50
C GLY A 31 -6.36 -18.65 -24.23
N ALA A 32 -6.35 -18.00 -23.06
CA ALA A 32 -6.03 -18.67 -21.80
C ALA A 32 -7.19 -19.56 -21.31
N THR A 33 -6.85 -20.60 -20.55
CA THR A 33 -7.80 -21.28 -19.65
C THR A 33 -7.83 -20.54 -18.33
N VAL A 34 -8.99 -19.99 -17.96
CA VAL A 34 -9.12 -19.08 -16.81
C VAL A 34 -9.95 -19.72 -15.71
N PHE A 35 -9.31 -20.00 -14.58
CA PHE A 35 -9.99 -20.24 -13.31
C PHE A 35 -10.52 -18.91 -12.79
N ILE A 36 -11.83 -18.85 -12.58
CA ILE A 36 -12.50 -17.67 -12.04
C ILE A 36 -13.08 -18.01 -10.67
N THR A 37 -12.89 -17.12 -9.69
CA THR A 37 -13.44 -17.32 -8.36
C THR A 37 -14.37 -16.22 -7.92
N GLY A 38 -15.30 -16.59 -7.06
CA GLY A 38 -16.21 -15.71 -6.36
C GLY A 38 -16.84 -16.46 -5.19
N ARG A 39 -17.54 -15.72 -4.33
CA ARG A 39 -18.31 -16.35 -3.25
C ARG A 39 -19.49 -17.14 -3.83
N ALA A 40 -19.90 -18.19 -3.13
CA ALA A 40 -21.10 -18.95 -3.47
C ALA A 40 -22.33 -18.03 -3.54
N PRO A 41 -23.35 -18.34 -4.36
CA PRO A 41 -24.53 -17.48 -4.54
C PRO A 41 -25.17 -17.01 -3.23
N ALA A 42 -25.32 -17.91 -2.26
CA ALA A 42 -25.88 -17.63 -0.93
C ALA A 42 -25.05 -16.63 -0.09
N LYS A 43 -23.74 -16.55 -0.34
CA LYS A 43 -22.81 -15.61 0.32
C LYS A 43 -22.37 -14.48 -0.61
N SER A 44 -23.03 -14.32 -1.75
CA SER A 44 -22.65 -13.34 -2.76
C SER A 44 -22.98 -11.92 -2.31
N PHE A 45 -22.31 -10.94 -2.90
CA PHE A 45 -22.59 -9.53 -2.62
C PHE A 45 -24.05 -9.19 -2.93
N ALA A 46 -24.58 -9.68 -4.06
CA ALA A 46 -25.96 -9.52 -4.48
C ALA A 46 -26.97 -10.12 -3.48
N ALA A 47 -26.64 -11.26 -2.84
CA ALA A 47 -27.51 -11.87 -1.83
C ALA A 47 -27.57 -11.06 -0.52
N SER A 48 -26.51 -10.33 -0.21
CA SER A 48 -26.39 -9.53 1.03
C SER A 48 -26.87 -8.08 0.89
N HIS A 49 -27.09 -7.58 -0.33
CA HIS A 49 -27.47 -6.19 -0.56
C HIS A 49 -28.49 -6.08 -1.70
N ALA A 50 -29.75 -5.77 -1.36
CA ALA A 50 -30.87 -5.74 -2.30
C ALA A 50 -30.62 -4.82 -3.52
N ASP A 51 -30.00 -3.66 -3.30
CA ASP A 51 -29.64 -2.70 -4.35
C ASP A 51 -28.69 -3.28 -5.42
N PHE A 52 -28.05 -4.41 -5.11
CA PHE A 52 -27.05 -5.07 -5.95
C PHE A 52 -27.51 -6.46 -6.45
N ALA A 53 -28.80 -6.79 -6.32
CA ALA A 53 -29.36 -8.07 -6.77
C ALA A 53 -29.17 -8.34 -8.28
N HIS A 54 -29.03 -7.27 -9.08
CA HIS A 54 -28.83 -7.34 -10.53
C HIS A 54 -27.38 -7.61 -10.98
N LEU A 55 -26.44 -7.71 -10.03
CA LEU A 55 -25.03 -7.94 -10.38
C LEU A 55 -24.81 -9.35 -10.95
N PRO A 56 -23.86 -9.50 -11.91
CA PRO A 56 -23.56 -10.79 -12.49
C PRO A 56 -22.99 -11.77 -11.46
N SER A 57 -23.37 -13.04 -11.63
CA SER A 57 -22.84 -14.19 -10.89
C SER A 57 -21.60 -14.79 -11.57
N LEU A 58 -20.88 -15.63 -10.83
CA LEU A 58 -19.74 -16.37 -11.36
C LEU A 58 -20.15 -17.32 -12.50
N GLU A 59 -21.34 -17.94 -12.40
CA GLU A 59 -21.88 -18.81 -13.45
C GLU A 59 -22.28 -18.03 -14.71
N GLN A 60 -22.88 -16.84 -14.56
CA GLN A 60 -23.17 -15.97 -15.71
C GLN A 60 -21.89 -15.57 -16.43
N THR A 61 -20.84 -15.24 -15.67
CA THR A 61 -19.51 -14.95 -16.24
C THR A 61 -18.99 -16.14 -17.04
N LYS A 62 -19.15 -17.38 -16.55
CA LYS A 62 -18.72 -18.62 -17.23
C LYS A 62 -19.54 -18.97 -18.48
N LYS A 63 -20.87 -18.95 -18.39
CA LYS A 63 -21.77 -19.69 -19.30
C LYS A 63 -21.96 -19.08 -20.70
N GLY A 64 -21.67 -17.79 -20.91
CA GLY A 64 -21.90 -17.14 -22.21
C GLY A 64 -20.67 -16.49 -22.83
N GLU A 65 -19.93 -15.72 -22.05
CA GLU A 65 -19.01 -14.74 -22.62
C GLU A 65 -17.61 -15.27 -22.93
N PHE A 66 -17.14 -16.25 -22.16
CA PHE A 66 -15.85 -16.90 -22.44
C PHE A 66 -15.91 -17.71 -23.73
N TRP A 67 -16.93 -18.57 -23.87
CA TRP A 67 -17.09 -19.44 -25.03
C TRP A 67 -17.32 -18.64 -26.32
N ALA A 68 -18.14 -17.59 -26.27
CA ALA A 68 -18.36 -16.70 -27.41
C ALA A 68 -17.07 -15.99 -27.88
N ARG A 69 -16.09 -15.83 -26.98
CA ARG A 69 -14.80 -15.18 -27.27
C ARG A 69 -13.64 -16.17 -27.46
N GLY A 70 -13.94 -17.48 -27.55
CA GLY A 70 -12.94 -18.54 -27.77
C GLY A 70 -12.10 -18.89 -26.52
N GLY A 71 -12.45 -18.36 -25.36
CA GLY A 71 -11.80 -18.66 -24.07
C GLY A 71 -12.40 -19.86 -23.35
N LYS A 72 -11.65 -20.45 -22.43
CA LYS A 72 -12.12 -21.54 -21.55
C LYS A 72 -12.16 -21.03 -20.11
N ALA A 73 -13.28 -21.24 -19.40
CA ALA A 73 -13.41 -20.84 -18.01
C ALA A 73 -13.81 -21.99 -17.09
N VAL A 74 -13.17 -22.05 -15.91
CA VAL A 74 -13.50 -22.96 -14.82
C VAL A 74 -13.91 -22.12 -13.60
N ALA A 75 -15.19 -22.19 -13.22
CA ALA A 75 -15.70 -21.49 -12.06
C ALA A 75 -15.47 -22.30 -10.79
N LEU A 76 -14.84 -21.69 -9.78
CA LEU A 76 -14.64 -22.28 -8.46
C LEU A 76 -15.11 -21.29 -7.38
N TYR A 77 -15.99 -21.74 -6.50
CA TYR A 77 -16.40 -20.93 -5.36
C TYR A 77 -15.31 -20.93 -4.29
N CYS A 78 -15.00 -19.74 -3.78
CA CYS A 78 -14.04 -19.51 -2.71
C CYS A 78 -14.35 -18.18 -2.01
N ASP A 79 -14.48 -18.23 -0.69
CA ASP A 79 -14.42 -17.04 0.16
C ASP A 79 -12.97 -16.70 0.46
N HIS A 80 -12.46 -15.65 -0.19
CA HIS A 80 -11.10 -15.17 -0.04
C HIS A 80 -10.82 -14.50 1.33
N SER A 81 -11.77 -14.49 2.26
CA SER A 81 -11.50 -14.16 3.66
C SER A 81 -11.04 -15.37 4.49
N ASP A 82 -11.32 -16.59 4.02
CA ASP A 82 -11.02 -17.85 4.71
C ASP A 82 -9.74 -18.51 4.15
N ALA A 83 -8.73 -18.64 4.99
CA ALA A 83 -7.45 -19.26 4.63
C ALA A 83 -7.58 -20.73 4.19
N LYS A 84 -8.52 -21.49 4.79
CA LYS A 84 -8.74 -22.90 4.45
C LYS A 84 -9.40 -23.05 3.08
N GLU A 85 -10.35 -22.17 2.75
CA GLU A 85 -10.96 -22.17 1.42
C GLU A 85 -9.94 -21.79 0.33
N ILE A 86 -9.02 -20.86 0.62
CA ILE A 86 -7.92 -20.51 -0.31
C ILE A 86 -7.00 -21.71 -0.53
N GLU A 87 -6.58 -22.41 0.54
CA GLU A 87 -5.74 -23.60 0.41
C GLU A 87 -6.43 -24.69 -0.43
N GLN A 88 -7.72 -24.95 -0.17
CA GLN A 88 -8.51 -25.91 -0.93
C GLN A 88 -8.70 -25.51 -2.40
N LEU A 89 -8.83 -24.21 -2.68
CA LEU A 89 -8.88 -23.68 -4.05
C LEU A 89 -7.62 -24.07 -4.81
N PHE A 90 -6.43 -23.83 -4.24
CA PHE A 90 -5.18 -24.16 -4.92
C PHE A 90 -4.97 -25.67 -5.07
N LYS A 91 -5.39 -26.50 -4.10
CA LYS A 91 -5.39 -27.97 -4.26
C LYS A 91 -6.27 -28.43 -5.43
N LYS A 92 -7.44 -27.81 -5.62
CA LYS A 92 -8.34 -28.11 -6.75
C LYS A 92 -7.73 -27.70 -8.09
N ILE A 93 -7.09 -26.53 -8.15
CA ILE A 93 -6.41 -26.06 -9.38
C ILE A 93 -5.22 -26.97 -9.69
N ASP A 94 -4.39 -27.27 -8.71
CA ASP A 94 -3.23 -28.15 -8.84
C ASP A 94 -3.62 -29.52 -9.43
N GLY A 95 -4.66 -30.15 -8.87
CA GLY A 95 -5.17 -31.43 -9.38
C GLY A 95 -5.74 -31.39 -10.80
N GLN A 96 -6.28 -30.26 -11.26
CA GLN A 96 -6.82 -30.10 -12.63
C GLN A 96 -5.75 -29.69 -13.65
N THR A 97 -4.64 -29.13 -13.19
CA THR A 97 -3.62 -28.51 -14.04
C THR A 97 -2.28 -29.23 -13.97
N GLN A 98 -2.17 -30.27 -13.13
CA GLN A 98 -0.94 -31.00 -12.84
C GLN A 98 0.15 -30.05 -12.32
N GLY A 99 -0.24 -29.15 -11.42
CA GLY A 99 0.64 -28.18 -10.77
C GLY A 99 1.06 -26.98 -11.61
N ARG A 100 0.38 -26.73 -12.73
CA ARG A 100 0.69 -25.61 -13.61
C ARG A 100 -0.28 -24.44 -13.44
N LEU A 101 0.26 -23.29 -13.06
CA LEU A 101 -0.43 -22.00 -13.12
C LEU A 101 0.51 -20.97 -13.76
N ASP A 102 0.12 -20.36 -14.88
CA ASP A 102 0.98 -19.39 -15.57
C ASP A 102 0.76 -17.96 -15.05
N ILE A 103 -0.47 -17.61 -14.71
CA ILE A 103 -0.87 -16.23 -14.34
C ILE A 103 -1.77 -16.25 -13.11
N LEU A 104 -1.40 -15.52 -12.06
CA LEU A 104 -2.27 -15.19 -10.94
C LEU A 104 -2.67 -13.70 -11.03
N VAL A 105 -3.97 -13.42 -11.03
CA VAL A 105 -4.52 -12.08 -10.86
C VAL A 105 -5.23 -11.99 -9.51
N ASN A 106 -4.54 -11.32 -8.58
CA ASN A 106 -5.05 -10.91 -7.29
C ASN A 106 -5.90 -9.64 -7.44
N ASN A 107 -7.21 -9.82 -7.45
CA ASN A 107 -8.19 -8.74 -7.66
C ASN A 107 -9.31 -8.73 -6.59
N ALA A 108 -9.59 -9.86 -5.94
CA ALA A 108 -10.71 -9.97 -5.01
C ALA A 108 -10.72 -8.84 -3.95
N PHE A 109 -11.87 -8.18 -3.80
CA PHE A 109 -12.06 -7.08 -2.87
C PHE A 109 -13.50 -7.08 -2.33
N SER A 110 -13.68 -7.07 -1.01
CA SER A 110 -14.99 -7.21 -0.37
C SER A 110 -15.60 -5.89 0.11
N ALA A 111 -14.78 -4.90 0.48
CA ALA A 111 -15.24 -3.69 1.21
C ALA A 111 -15.93 -2.63 0.34
N VAL A 112 -16.47 -2.99 -0.82
CA VAL A 112 -17.06 -2.00 -1.74
C VAL A 112 -18.24 -1.28 -1.08
N SER A 113 -19.07 -1.97 -0.29
CA SER A 113 -20.24 -1.37 0.38
C SER A 113 -19.82 -0.45 1.53
N GLU A 114 -18.92 -0.95 2.36
CA GLU A 114 -18.40 -0.35 3.58
C GLU A 114 -17.63 0.94 3.28
N LEU A 115 -16.84 0.97 2.20
CA LEU A 115 -16.13 2.17 1.78
C LEU A 115 -17.07 3.32 1.40
N ASN A 116 -18.27 3.04 0.89
CA ASN A 116 -19.21 4.11 0.51
C ASN A 116 -19.76 4.87 1.70
N ASN A 117 -19.93 4.17 2.83
CA ASN A 117 -20.52 4.73 4.04
C ASN A 117 -19.47 5.35 4.98
N THR A 118 -18.19 5.25 4.62
CA THR A 118 -17.05 5.68 5.44
C THR A 118 -16.19 6.76 4.80
N GLY A 119 -16.43 7.10 3.53
CA GLY A 119 -15.76 8.22 2.88
C GLY A 119 -16.03 9.54 3.61
N GLY A 120 -15.04 10.45 3.56
CA GLY A 120 -15.14 11.78 4.17
C GLY A 120 -15.09 11.83 5.71
N LYS A 121 -15.36 10.71 6.39
CA LYS A 121 -15.33 10.62 7.85
C LYS A 121 -13.89 10.47 8.37
N PRO A 122 -13.54 11.12 9.48
CA PRO A 122 -12.26 10.89 10.16
C PRO A 122 -12.13 9.44 10.62
N PHE A 123 -10.91 8.90 10.60
CA PHE A 123 -10.67 7.49 10.95
C PHE A 123 -11.13 7.13 12.37
N TYR A 124 -11.10 8.09 13.30
CA TYR A 124 -11.50 7.89 14.70
C TYR A 124 -13.03 7.88 14.92
N GLU A 125 -13.82 8.14 13.88
CA GLU A 125 -15.29 8.01 13.91
C GLU A 125 -15.76 6.72 13.21
N LEU A 126 -14.85 5.92 12.66
CA LEU A 126 -15.15 4.68 11.97
C LEU A 126 -15.07 3.48 12.92
N ASP A 127 -15.89 2.47 12.66
CA ASP A 127 -15.75 1.19 13.34
C ASP A 127 -14.41 0.52 12.94
N PRO A 128 -13.57 0.09 13.90
CA PRO A 128 -12.26 -0.52 13.62
C PRO A 128 -12.31 -1.72 12.66
N SER A 129 -13.44 -2.45 12.59
CA SER A 129 -13.64 -3.58 11.66
C SER A 129 -13.52 -3.18 10.19
N ILE A 130 -13.59 -1.88 9.85
CA ILE A 130 -13.31 -1.39 8.49
C ILE A 130 -11.92 -1.82 8.01
N TRP A 131 -10.95 -1.95 8.93
CA TRP A 131 -9.62 -2.45 8.60
C TRP A 131 -9.69 -3.86 8.03
N ASP A 132 -10.37 -4.77 8.72
CA ASP A 132 -10.48 -6.17 8.32
C ASP A 132 -11.36 -6.33 7.09
N ALA A 133 -12.46 -5.57 6.99
CA ALA A 133 -13.32 -5.57 5.81
C ALA A 133 -12.53 -5.25 4.54
N VAL A 134 -11.61 -4.27 4.61
CA VAL A 134 -10.76 -3.83 3.49
C VAL A 134 -9.59 -4.79 3.26
N ASN A 135 -8.83 -5.09 4.31
CA ASN A 135 -7.50 -5.70 4.19
C ASN A 135 -7.49 -7.22 4.34
N ASN A 136 -8.51 -7.86 4.91
CA ASN A 136 -8.54 -9.33 4.99
C ASN A 136 -8.65 -9.95 3.58
N VAL A 137 -9.56 -9.42 2.74
CA VAL A 137 -9.70 -9.87 1.35
C VAL A 137 -8.78 -9.10 0.41
N GLY A 138 -8.69 -7.77 0.53
CA GLY A 138 -7.98 -6.91 -0.42
C GLY A 138 -6.46 -6.86 -0.29
N LEU A 139 -5.89 -7.44 0.78
CA LEU A 139 -4.45 -7.45 1.03
C LEU A 139 -3.98 -8.84 1.49
N ARG A 140 -4.49 -9.33 2.62
CA ARG A 140 -4.04 -10.60 3.22
C ARG A 140 -4.27 -11.77 2.26
N ASN A 141 -5.44 -11.89 1.64
CA ASN A 141 -5.67 -12.94 0.63
C ASN A 141 -4.67 -12.87 -0.53
N HIS A 142 -4.32 -11.67 -1.00
CA HIS A 142 -3.40 -11.54 -2.15
C HIS A 142 -2.04 -12.15 -1.83
N TYR A 143 -1.57 -11.98 -0.59
CA TYR A 143 -0.37 -12.67 -0.09
C TYR A 143 -0.57 -14.19 -0.05
N TYR A 144 -1.69 -14.68 0.51
CA TYR A 144 -1.98 -16.12 0.58
C TYR A 144 -2.02 -16.76 -0.81
N CYS A 145 -2.72 -16.14 -1.75
CA CYS A 145 -2.75 -16.60 -3.14
C CYS A 145 -1.36 -16.61 -3.77
N ALA A 146 -0.54 -15.58 -3.54
CA ALA A 146 0.82 -15.54 -4.07
C ALA A 146 1.70 -16.67 -3.51
N VAL A 147 1.59 -16.98 -2.21
CA VAL A 147 2.31 -18.10 -1.56
C VAL A 147 1.97 -19.44 -2.21
N TYR A 148 0.70 -19.67 -2.57
CA TYR A 148 0.28 -20.95 -3.15
C TYR A 148 0.44 -21.04 -4.68
N ALA A 149 0.51 -19.92 -5.40
CA ALA A 149 0.28 -19.91 -6.84
C ALA A 149 1.39 -20.49 -7.71
N LYS A 150 2.65 -20.60 -7.25
CA LYS A 150 3.80 -21.08 -8.05
C LYS A 150 3.76 -20.60 -9.52
N SER A 151 3.35 -19.35 -9.75
CA SER A 151 2.96 -18.88 -11.08
C SER A 151 4.04 -18.10 -11.78
N GLY A 152 4.03 -18.06 -13.12
CA GLY A 152 4.99 -17.28 -13.90
C GLY A 152 4.80 -15.76 -13.81
N LEU A 153 3.55 -15.30 -13.68
CA LEU A 153 3.19 -13.90 -13.48
C LEU A 153 2.18 -13.75 -12.33
N VAL A 154 2.42 -12.83 -11.40
CA VAL A 154 1.47 -12.40 -10.37
C VAL A 154 1.13 -10.93 -10.59
N VAL A 155 -0.17 -10.62 -10.67
CA VAL A 155 -0.69 -9.26 -10.81
C VAL A 155 -1.54 -8.92 -9.60
N ASN A 156 -1.11 -7.93 -8.81
CA ASN A 156 -1.89 -7.36 -7.72
C ASN A 156 -2.65 -6.13 -8.23
N VAL A 157 -3.98 -6.16 -8.23
CA VAL A 157 -4.79 -5.01 -8.63
C VAL A 157 -4.85 -3.98 -7.51
N SER A 158 -4.08 -2.91 -7.68
CA SER A 158 -3.94 -1.80 -6.73
C SER A 158 -4.66 -0.55 -7.26
N SER A 159 -4.25 0.64 -6.83
CA SER A 159 -4.89 1.92 -7.15
C SER A 159 -3.97 3.09 -6.80
N LEU A 160 -4.19 4.25 -7.41
CA LEU A 160 -3.57 5.52 -7.02
C LEU A 160 -3.76 5.87 -5.53
N GLY A 161 -4.77 5.28 -4.87
CA GLY A 161 -4.95 5.36 -3.42
C GLY A 161 -3.79 4.78 -2.60
N GLY A 162 -2.89 3.99 -3.18
CA GLY A 162 -1.65 3.55 -2.53
C GLY A 162 -0.59 4.65 -2.43
N LEU A 163 -0.74 5.73 -3.20
CA LEU A 163 0.18 6.86 -3.21
C LEU A 163 -0.35 8.07 -2.45
N THR A 164 -1.65 8.32 -2.49
CA THR A 164 -2.27 9.49 -1.85
C THR A 164 -3.54 9.11 -1.10
N TYR A 165 -3.94 9.94 -0.14
CA TYR A 165 -5.21 9.78 0.55
C TYR A 165 -6.37 9.94 -0.44
N ALA A 166 -7.12 8.86 -0.66
CA ALA A 166 -8.26 8.83 -1.57
C ALA A 166 -9.60 8.65 -0.84
N ILE A 167 -9.71 7.62 0.00
CA ILE A 167 -10.96 7.20 0.65
C ILE A 167 -10.84 7.32 2.17
N ASN A 168 -10.12 6.39 2.80
CA ASN A 168 -9.84 6.36 4.23
C ASN A 168 -8.46 5.71 4.50
N VAL A 169 -8.06 5.67 5.78
CA VAL A 169 -6.76 5.14 6.21
C VAL A 169 -6.60 3.66 5.82
N ALA A 170 -7.60 2.82 6.11
CA ALA A 170 -7.54 1.38 5.84
C ALA A 170 -7.31 1.07 4.35
N TYR A 171 -8.04 1.76 3.45
CA TYR A 171 -7.89 1.60 2.01
C TYR A 171 -6.52 2.03 1.50
N GLY A 172 -6.06 3.22 1.89
CA GLY A 172 -4.77 3.75 1.44
C GLY A 172 -3.61 2.86 1.89
N CYS A 173 -3.61 2.43 3.15
CA CYS A 173 -2.62 1.48 3.69
C CYS A 173 -2.63 0.16 2.92
N GLY A 174 -3.81 -0.41 2.65
CA GLY A 174 -3.95 -1.65 1.88
C GLY A 174 -3.35 -1.56 0.48
N LYS A 175 -3.65 -0.50 -0.25
CA LYS A 175 -3.13 -0.30 -1.62
C LYS A 175 -1.63 0.00 -1.64
N ALA A 176 -1.12 0.79 -0.69
CA ALA A 176 0.32 1.01 -0.53
C ALA A 176 1.07 -0.30 -0.19
N ALA A 177 0.44 -1.17 0.61
CA ALA A 177 0.98 -2.48 0.96
C ALA A 177 1.02 -3.42 -0.24
N LEU A 178 0.04 -3.39 -1.15
CA LEU A 178 0.11 -4.17 -2.41
C LEU A 178 1.29 -3.74 -3.30
N ASP A 179 1.56 -2.43 -3.39
CA ASP A 179 2.69 -1.92 -4.16
C ASP A 179 4.03 -2.30 -3.53
N ARG A 180 4.10 -2.30 -2.18
CA ARG A 180 5.26 -2.81 -1.43
C ARG A 180 5.42 -4.32 -1.61
N MET A 181 4.34 -5.08 -1.50
CA MET A 181 4.33 -6.52 -1.67
C MET A 181 4.85 -6.93 -3.05
N ALA A 182 4.44 -6.23 -4.13
CA ALA A 182 4.99 -6.49 -5.46
C ALA A 182 6.51 -6.26 -5.54
N ALA A 183 6.99 -5.15 -4.96
CA ALA A 183 8.41 -4.80 -4.95
C ALA A 183 9.26 -5.81 -4.16
N ASP A 184 8.81 -6.20 -2.97
CA ASP A 184 9.58 -7.10 -2.09
C ASP A 184 9.53 -8.55 -2.59
N MET A 185 8.37 -9.03 -3.06
CA MET A 185 8.29 -10.36 -3.71
C MET A 185 9.20 -10.45 -4.93
N ALA A 186 9.34 -9.39 -5.71
CA ALA A 186 10.24 -9.38 -6.86
C ALA A 186 11.72 -9.48 -6.48
N GLU A 187 12.11 -8.99 -5.29
CA GLU A 187 13.46 -9.19 -4.75
C GLU A 187 13.68 -10.68 -4.44
N GLU A 188 12.76 -11.31 -3.73
CA GLU A 188 12.82 -12.73 -3.37
C GLU A 188 12.73 -13.67 -4.58
N LEU A 189 12.11 -13.22 -5.68
CA LEU A 189 11.92 -14.01 -6.91
C LEU A 189 13.02 -13.79 -7.97
N LYS A 190 14.08 -13.03 -7.67
CA LYS A 190 15.22 -12.87 -8.59
C LYS A 190 15.80 -14.24 -8.98
N GLY A 191 16.01 -14.43 -10.28
CA GLY A 191 16.55 -15.69 -10.84
C GLY A 191 15.55 -16.84 -11.01
N THR A 192 14.31 -16.70 -10.52
CA THR A 192 13.27 -17.74 -10.66
C THR A 192 12.53 -17.69 -12.01
N GLY A 193 12.61 -16.57 -12.72
CA GLY A 193 11.82 -16.30 -13.92
C GLY A 193 10.37 -15.87 -13.66
N VAL A 194 9.95 -15.79 -12.39
CA VAL A 194 8.63 -15.29 -11.99
C VAL A 194 8.62 -13.76 -11.91
N SER A 195 7.56 -13.15 -12.40
CA SER A 195 7.34 -11.70 -12.32
C SER A 195 6.15 -11.35 -11.43
N VAL A 196 6.28 -10.29 -10.63
CA VAL A 196 5.19 -9.76 -9.80
C VAL A 196 5.00 -8.27 -10.07
N VAL A 197 3.78 -7.84 -10.33
CA VAL A 197 3.47 -6.41 -10.59
C VAL A 197 2.31 -5.92 -9.74
N SER A 198 2.30 -4.62 -9.48
CA SER A 198 1.12 -3.91 -9.02
C SER A 198 0.48 -3.20 -10.20
N LEU A 199 -0.74 -3.56 -10.58
CA LEU A 199 -1.47 -2.93 -11.67
C LEU A 199 -2.42 -1.88 -11.12
N TRP A 200 -2.36 -0.67 -11.64
CA TRP A 200 -3.20 0.46 -11.28
C TRP A 200 -4.16 0.79 -12.42
N PRO A 201 -5.41 0.30 -12.33
CA PRO A 201 -6.50 0.87 -13.11
C PRO A 201 -6.71 2.35 -12.74
N ALA A 202 -7.13 3.15 -13.72
CA ALA A 202 -7.65 4.49 -13.45
C ALA A 202 -9.07 4.38 -12.83
N ALA A 203 -9.88 5.42 -12.97
CA ALA A 203 -11.29 5.29 -12.65
C ALA A 203 -11.94 4.27 -13.59
N VAL A 204 -12.60 3.24 -13.02
CA VAL A 204 -13.22 2.16 -13.79
C VAL A 204 -14.74 2.25 -13.69
N LYS A 205 -15.42 2.08 -14.82
CA LYS A 205 -16.88 2.03 -14.97
C LYS A 205 -17.47 0.70 -14.45
N THR A 206 -17.23 0.38 -13.18
CA THR A 206 -17.80 -0.83 -12.56
C THR A 206 -19.30 -0.66 -12.33
N GLU A 207 -20.00 -1.78 -12.20
CA GLU A 207 -21.42 -1.83 -11.86
C GLU A 207 -21.68 -1.11 -10.53
N ALA A 208 -20.80 -1.30 -9.54
CA ALA A 208 -20.86 -0.58 -8.27
C ALA A 208 -20.66 0.93 -8.46
N SER A 209 -19.69 1.34 -9.27
CA SER A 209 -19.43 2.76 -9.59
C SER A 209 -20.64 3.45 -10.21
N LYS A 210 -21.38 2.76 -11.09
CA LYS A 210 -22.61 3.30 -11.68
C LYS A 210 -23.67 3.56 -10.62
N ILE A 211 -23.87 2.61 -9.71
CA ILE A 211 -24.82 2.73 -8.59
C ILE A 211 -24.45 3.95 -7.72
N PHE A 212 -23.15 4.20 -7.46
CA PHE A 212 -22.69 5.36 -6.69
C PHE A 212 -22.94 6.71 -7.35
N ILE A 213 -22.78 6.78 -8.68
CA ILE A 213 -23.08 8.00 -9.43
C ILE A 213 -24.58 8.27 -9.38
N THR A 214 -25.40 7.24 -9.64
CA THR A 214 -26.86 7.38 -9.64
C THR A 214 -27.45 7.66 -8.27
N SER A 215 -26.79 7.24 -7.18
CA SER A 215 -27.26 7.49 -5.81
C SER A 215 -26.89 8.88 -5.27
N GLY A 216 -26.12 9.69 -6.00
CA GLY A 216 -25.70 11.03 -5.57
C GLY A 216 -24.64 11.07 -4.46
N LYS A 217 -24.14 9.92 -3.99
CA LYS A 217 -23.23 9.81 -2.82
C LYS A 217 -21.74 9.99 -3.17
N THR A 218 -21.43 10.56 -4.33
CA THR A 218 -20.04 10.67 -4.81
C THR A 218 -19.18 11.56 -3.90
N ALA A 219 -19.75 12.66 -3.40
CA ALA A 219 -19.06 13.58 -2.48
C ALA A 219 -18.81 12.97 -1.09
N GLU A 220 -19.65 12.01 -0.69
CA GLU A 220 -19.51 11.31 0.59
C GLU A 220 -18.43 10.22 0.49
N ALA A 221 -18.35 9.49 -0.62
CA ALA A 221 -17.43 8.36 -0.74
C ALA A 221 -15.96 8.76 -1.01
N PHE A 222 -15.70 9.89 -1.65
CA PHE A 222 -14.37 10.28 -2.12
C PHE A 222 -13.98 11.70 -1.70
N LYS A 223 -12.70 11.89 -1.39
CA LYS A 223 -12.15 13.23 -1.13
C LYS A 223 -11.88 13.95 -2.46
N GLY A 224 -12.64 15.02 -2.75
CA GLY A 224 -12.37 15.91 -3.87
C GLY A 224 -13.64 16.58 -4.44
N PRO A 225 -13.52 17.35 -5.53
CA PRO A 225 -14.67 17.96 -6.20
C PRO A 225 -15.57 16.88 -6.82
N ALA A 226 -16.81 16.77 -6.33
CA ALA A 226 -17.74 15.71 -6.72
C ALA A 226 -18.02 15.66 -8.23
N ASP A 227 -18.13 16.82 -8.88
CA ASP A 227 -18.34 16.93 -10.33
C ASP A 227 -17.17 16.33 -11.13
N VAL A 228 -15.93 16.60 -10.69
CA VAL A 228 -14.71 16.07 -11.32
C VAL A 228 -14.62 14.55 -11.10
N ILE A 229 -14.96 14.06 -9.91
CA ILE A 229 -14.96 12.62 -9.60
C ILE A 229 -16.00 11.90 -10.47
N THR A 230 -17.23 12.40 -10.53
CA THR A 230 -18.29 11.85 -11.38
C THR A 230 -17.87 11.82 -12.84
N GLU A 231 -17.33 12.93 -13.39
CA GLU A 231 -16.83 12.97 -14.76
C GLU A 231 -15.73 11.93 -14.99
N THR A 232 -14.81 11.77 -14.04
CA THR A 232 -13.70 10.82 -14.14
C THR A 232 -14.19 9.37 -14.11
N LEU A 233 -15.25 9.07 -13.35
CA LEU A 233 -15.89 7.75 -13.37
C LEU A 233 -16.67 7.50 -14.68
N VAL A 234 -17.38 8.51 -15.20
CA VAL A 234 -18.14 8.39 -16.46
C VAL A 234 -17.22 8.22 -17.67
N THR A 235 -16.12 8.97 -17.71
CA THR A 235 -15.11 8.92 -18.77
C THR A 235 -14.00 7.88 -18.51
N GLY A 236 -14.15 7.13 -17.42
CA GLY A 236 -13.19 6.13 -16.98
C GLY A 236 -13.09 4.93 -17.91
N GLU A 237 -12.15 4.07 -17.55
CA GLU A 237 -11.85 2.78 -18.18
C GLU A 237 -13.05 1.85 -18.11
N SER A 238 -13.23 1.01 -19.13
CA SER A 238 -14.09 -0.16 -19.02
C SER A 238 -13.49 -1.15 -18.02
N THR A 239 -14.32 -2.05 -17.51
CA THR A 239 -13.86 -3.15 -16.65
C THR A 239 -12.89 -4.10 -17.36
N GLU A 240 -12.95 -4.16 -18.69
CA GLU A 240 -12.11 -5.03 -19.51
C GLU A 240 -10.71 -4.44 -19.78
N PHE A 241 -10.55 -3.11 -19.71
CA PHE A 241 -9.29 -2.46 -20.09
C PHE A 241 -8.08 -2.94 -19.27
N ALA A 242 -8.28 -3.15 -17.96
CA ALA A 242 -7.23 -3.69 -17.08
C ALA A 242 -6.77 -5.08 -17.53
N GLY A 243 -7.65 -5.89 -18.14
CA GLY A 243 -7.32 -7.22 -18.66
C GLY A 243 -6.32 -7.18 -19.82
N LYS A 244 -6.40 -6.16 -20.68
CA LYS A 244 -5.42 -5.93 -21.75
C LYS A 244 -4.03 -5.52 -21.21
N CYS A 245 -3.95 -5.11 -19.95
CA CYS A 245 -2.73 -4.66 -19.29
C CYS A 245 -2.01 -5.75 -18.48
N VAL A 246 -2.50 -7.00 -18.49
CA VAL A 246 -1.84 -8.13 -17.81
C VAL A 246 -0.62 -8.57 -18.62
N ILE A 247 0.55 -8.02 -18.30
CA ILE A 247 1.80 -8.24 -19.04
C ILE A 247 2.95 -8.66 -18.11
N ALA A 248 3.79 -9.59 -18.57
CA ALA A 248 4.82 -10.23 -17.73
C ALA A 248 6.19 -9.53 -17.74
N ARG A 249 6.40 -8.47 -18.52
CA ARG A 249 7.76 -7.98 -18.83
C ARG A 249 8.47 -7.25 -17.68
N LYS A 250 7.78 -6.98 -16.58
CA LYS A 250 8.25 -6.06 -15.54
C LYS A 250 7.97 -6.71 -14.19
N THR A 251 8.96 -6.78 -13.32
CA THR A 251 8.81 -7.36 -11.98
C THR A 251 9.15 -6.31 -10.93
N GLY A 252 8.41 -6.31 -9.82
CA GLY A 252 8.56 -5.36 -8.73
C GLY A 252 8.06 -3.94 -9.03
N LYS A 253 7.30 -3.77 -10.12
CA LYS A 253 6.88 -2.46 -10.63
C LYS A 253 5.39 -2.20 -10.50
N VAL A 254 5.08 -0.92 -10.36
CA VAL A 254 3.73 -0.38 -10.49
C VAL A 254 3.49 -0.03 -11.96
N LEU A 255 2.44 -0.61 -12.54
CA LEU A 255 2.02 -0.40 -13.92
C LEU A 255 0.69 0.35 -13.93
N MET A 256 0.64 1.51 -14.57
CA MET A 256 -0.61 2.22 -14.81
C MET A 256 -1.21 1.75 -16.14
N THR A 257 -2.47 1.35 -16.13
CA THR A 257 -3.20 0.87 -17.32
C THR A 257 -3.08 1.84 -18.51
N GLY A 258 -3.23 3.14 -18.27
CA GLY A 258 -3.07 4.18 -19.30
C GLY A 258 -1.67 4.28 -19.90
N ASP A 259 -0.61 4.02 -19.13
CA ASP A 259 0.76 4.02 -19.63
C ASP A 259 1.09 2.75 -20.41
N VAL A 260 0.60 1.60 -19.91
CA VAL A 260 0.73 0.31 -20.60
C VAL A 260 0.04 0.39 -21.97
N ALA A 261 -1.20 0.88 -22.02
CA ALA A 261 -1.95 1.01 -23.27
C ALA A 261 -1.25 1.88 -24.31
N ARG A 262 -0.66 3.02 -23.90
CA ARG A 262 0.12 3.86 -24.81
C ARG A 262 1.41 3.20 -25.27
N GLY A 263 2.14 2.58 -24.35
CA GLY A 263 3.41 1.91 -24.66
C GLY A 263 3.24 0.75 -25.65
N TYR A 264 2.10 0.07 -25.60
CA TYR A 264 1.78 -1.07 -26.46
C TYR A 264 0.81 -0.76 -27.61
N GLY A 265 0.31 0.47 -27.70
CA GLY A 265 -0.51 0.94 -28.80
C GLY A 265 -1.94 0.37 -28.86
N PHE A 266 -2.54 0.01 -27.71
CA PHE A 266 -3.93 -0.48 -27.67
C PHE A 266 -4.89 0.51 -27.00
N LYS A 267 -6.18 0.34 -27.29
CA LYS A 267 -7.27 1.17 -26.77
C LYS A 267 -8.27 0.32 -25.98
N ASP A 268 -9.15 1.01 -25.27
CA ASP A 268 -10.27 0.40 -24.56
C ASP A 268 -11.30 -0.19 -25.55
N VAL A 269 -12.29 -0.91 -25.03
CA VAL A 269 -13.34 -1.58 -25.82
C VAL A 269 -14.25 -0.60 -26.59
N ASP A 270 -14.22 0.68 -26.25
CA ASP A 270 -14.93 1.76 -26.92
C ASP A 270 -13.99 2.62 -27.81
N ASP A 271 -12.83 2.09 -28.19
CA ASP A 271 -11.81 2.72 -29.03
C ASP A 271 -11.24 4.04 -28.48
N ARG A 272 -11.42 4.31 -27.19
CA ARG A 272 -10.80 5.45 -26.51
C ARG A 272 -9.51 5.03 -25.81
N LEU A 273 -8.58 5.98 -25.69
CA LEU A 273 -7.53 5.92 -24.68
C LEU A 273 -8.14 6.51 -23.40
N PRO A 274 -8.32 5.70 -22.35
CA PRO A 274 -8.93 6.17 -21.12
C PRO A 274 -8.10 7.28 -20.46
N MET A 275 -8.75 8.00 -19.53
CA MET A 275 -8.06 9.03 -18.76
C MET A 275 -6.82 8.49 -18.08
N ASP A 276 -5.75 9.26 -18.17
CA ASP A 276 -4.46 8.93 -17.60
C ASP A 276 -4.32 9.55 -16.21
N SER A 277 -4.02 8.71 -15.23
CA SER A 277 -3.76 9.13 -13.85
C SER A 277 -2.62 10.14 -13.72
N ARG A 278 -1.74 10.25 -14.72
CA ARG A 278 -0.67 11.26 -14.80
C ARG A 278 -1.05 12.53 -15.53
N SER A 279 -2.30 12.71 -15.95
CA SER A 279 -2.72 13.92 -16.68
C SER A 279 -2.60 15.16 -15.79
N LEU A 280 -1.75 16.11 -16.20
CA LEU A 280 -1.60 17.39 -15.48
C LEU A 280 -2.92 18.16 -15.46
N LYS A 281 -3.68 18.12 -16.57
CA LYS A 281 -5.00 18.74 -16.68
C LYS A 281 -5.93 18.24 -15.56
N ILE A 282 -6.03 16.92 -15.39
CA ILE A 282 -6.92 16.32 -14.38
C ILE A 282 -6.43 16.68 -12.97
N ALA A 283 -5.13 16.56 -12.70
CA ALA A 283 -4.55 16.92 -11.41
C ALA A 283 -4.87 18.38 -11.02
N LEU A 284 -4.73 19.32 -11.96
CA LEU A 284 -5.08 20.73 -11.74
C LEU A 284 -6.57 20.94 -11.44
N ARG A 285 -7.47 20.16 -12.06
CA ARG A 285 -8.90 20.21 -11.74
C ARG A 285 -9.19 19.72 -10.33
N PHE A 286 -8.52 18.65 -9.89
CA PHE A 286 -8.61 18.16 -8.50
C PHE A 286 -8.06 19.17 -7.48
N LEU A 287 -7.05 19.96 -7.86
CA LEU A 287 -6.50 21.06 -7.05
C LEU A 287 -7.38 22.33 -7.06
N GLY A 288 -8.49 22.34 -7.80
CA GLY A 288 -9.38 23.49 -7.93
C GLY A 288 -8.92 24.55 -8.94
N TRP A 289 -7.79 24.34 -9.63
CA TRP A 289 -7.22 25.27 -10.61
C TRP A 289 -7.86 25.12 -11.99
N ARG A 290 -9.20 25.21 -12.05
CA ARG A 290 -10.00 24.93 -13.26
C ARG A 290 -9.62 25.81 -14.45
N ARG A 291 -9.39 27.10 -14.21
CA ARG A 291 -8.99 28.05 -15.27
C ARG A 291 -7.67 27.62 -15.90
N LEU A 292 -6.64 27.36 -15.08
CA LEU A 292 -5.34 26.89 -15.59
C LEU A 292 -5.49 25.55 -16.32
N ALA A 293 -6.26 24.62 -15.75
CA ALA A 293 -6.50 23.31 -16.36
C ALA A 293 -7.14 23.39 -17.76
N ALA A 294 -7.97 24.41 -18.03
CA ALA A 294 -8.59 24.61 -19.35
C ALA A 294 -7.53 24.83 -20.44
N TRP A 295 -6.42 25.49 -20.12
CA TRP A 295 -5.32 25.78 -21.03
C TRP A 295 -4.30 24.63 -21.16
N ILE A 296 -4.32 23.65 -20.26
CA ILE A 296 -3.40 22.51 -20.32
C ILE A 296 -3.97 21.43 -21.26
N PRO A 297 -3.25 21.04 -22.32
CA PRO A 297 -3.66 19.93 -23.16
C PRO A 297 -3.72 18.61 -22.38
N ALA A 298 -4.69 17.74 -22.70
CA ALA A 298 -4.90 16.47 -21.98
C ALA A 298 -3.72 15.49 -22.09
N TRP A 299 -2.86 15.66 -23.10
CA TRP A 299 -1.67 14.84 -23.33
C TRP A 299 -0.47 15.22 -22.46
N VAL A 300 -0.49 16.40 -21.81
CA VAL A 300 0.56 16.83 -20.89
C VAL A 300 0.51 15.98 -19.62
N ARG A 301 1.61 15.29 -19.33
CA ARG A 301 1.73 14.35 -18.23
C ARG A 301 2.68 14.84 -17.16
N ILE A 302 2.35 14.53 -15.92
CA ILE A 302 3.25 14.63 -14.78
C ILE A 302 4.30 13.52 -14.94
N PRO A 303 5.60 13.86 -15.00
CA PRO A 303 6.62 12.82 -15.02
C PRO A 303 6.54 12.02 -13.71
N LEU A 304 6.71 10.70 -13.81
CA LEU A 304 6.58 9.78 -12.67
C LEU A 304 7.37 10.20 -11.42
N PRO A 305 8.60 10.76 -11.53
CA PRO A 305 9.32 11.30 -10.39
C PRO A 305 8.53 12.32 -9.56
N PHE A 306 7.70 13.14 -10.21
CA PHE A 306 6.93 14.21 -9.58
C PHE A 306 5.59 13.75 -9.01
N MET A 307 5.01 12.66 -9.53
CA MET A 307 3.80 12.04 -8.94
C MET A 307 4.06 11.68 -7.47
N HIS A 308 5.23 11.11 -7.23
CA HIS A 308 5.69 10.65 -5.94
C HIS A 308 6.08 11.80 -5.01
N PHE A 309 6.82 12.78 -5.55
CA PHE A 309 7.20 13.99 -4.81
C PHE A 309 5.99 14.79 -4.31
N ALA A 310 4.93 14.91 -5.10
CA ALA A 310 3.71 15.60 -4.68
C ALA A 310 2.95 14.87 -3.56
N ALA A 311 3.04 13.53 -3.54
CA ALA A 311 2.38 12.70 -2.55
C ALA A 311 3.11 12.66 -1.20
N TYR A 312 4.44 12.63 -1.23
CA TYR A 312 5.27 12.63 -0.03
C TYR A 312 5.71 14.04 0.33
N LYS A 313 5.08 14.62 1.35
CA LYS A 313 5.39 15.97 1.87
C LYS A 313 6.73 16.00 2.62
N PHE A 314 7.84 15.71 1.94
CA PHE A 314 9.17 15.92 2.49
C PHE A 314 9.36 17.42 2.74
N THR A 315 9.61 17.81 3.99
CA THR A 315 10.07 19.16 4.25
C THR A 315 11.51 19.26 3.76
N LEU A 316 11.82 20.33 3.03
CA LEU A 316 13.19 20.82 2.93
C LEU A 316 13.75 20.93 4.35
N CYS A 317 14.87 20.22 4.56
CA CYS A 317 15.77 20.20 5.71
C CYS A 317 15.41 21.18 6.84
N PHE A 318 15.30 20.70 8.09
CA PHE A 318 15.21 21.53 9.31
C PHE A 318 16.35 22.56 9.35
N ARG A 319 16.15 23.72 8.71
CA ARG A 319 17.23 24.68 8.45
C ARG A 319 17.56 25.54 9.67
N ARG A 320 16.78 25.43 10.74
CA ARG A 320 16.98 26.16 11.99
C ARG A 320 16.83 25.21 13.17
N MET A 321 17.88 25.14 13.98
CA MET A 321 17.84 24.47 15.28
C MET A 321 16.81 25.21 16.15
N THR A 322 15.92 24.45 16.78
CA THR A 322 14.97 24.94 17.78
C THR A 322 15.27 24.18 19.06
N ARG A 323 16.01 24.81 19.99
CA ARG A 323 16.19 24.23 21.32
C ARG A 323 14.85 24.29 22.04
N VAL A 324 14.19 23.13 22.12
CA VAL A 324 12.95 22.95 22.89
C VAL A 324 13.32 22.00 24.01
N SER A 325 13.22 22.45 25.26
CA SER A 325 13.34 21.53 26.40
C SER A 325 12.15 20.56 26.38
N PRO A 326 12.34 19.24 26.53
CA PRO A 326 11.26 18.28 26.49
C PRO A 326 10.52 18.27 27.82
N THR A 327 9.76 19.33 28.12
CA THR A 327 8.89 19.37 29.31
C THR A 327 7.48 18.94 28.94
N LEU A 328 7.03 17.85 29.55
CA LEU A 328 5.72 17.21 29.37
C LEU A 328 4.88 17.21 30.65
N HIS A 329 5.17 18.09 31.62
CA HIS A 329 4.37 18.24 32.83
C HIS A 329 2.87 18.39 32.52
N GLY A 330 2.06 17.60 33.23
CA GLY A 330 0.60 17.57 33.04
C GLY A 330 0.13 16.89 31.75
N LYS A 331 1.04 16.28 30.96
CA LYS A 331 0.69 15.43 29.82
C LYS A 331 0.56 13.98 30.27
N ILE A 332 -0.33 13.26 29.60
CA ILE A 332 -0.54 11.82 29.80
C ILE A 332 -0.10 11.10 28.52
N ALA A 333 0.67 10.02 28.68
CA ALA A 333 1.11 9.17 27.58
C ALA A 333 0.73 7.71 27.84
N LEU A 334 0.42 6.98 26.78
CA LEU A 334 0.26 5.53 26.78
C LEU A 334 1.32 4.91 25.86
N VAL A 335 2.17 4.04 26.39
CA VAL A 335 3.20 3.35 25.61
C VAL A 335 2.86 1.87 25.54
N THR A 336 2.55 1.38 24.34
CA THR A 336 2.31 -0.03 24.09
C THR A 336 3.62 -0.77 23.81
N GLY A 337 3.74 -2.01 24.31
CA GLY A 337 4.97 -2.80 24.17
C GLY A 337 6.13 -2.27 25.03
N ALA A 338 5.85 -1.63 26.16
CA ALA A 338 6.85 -0.93 26.97
C ALA A 338 7.74 -1.84 27.84
N SER A 339 7.55 -3.16 27.81
CA SER A 339 8.27 -4.10 28.67
C SER A 339 9.77 -4.18 28.40
N ARG A 340 10.21 -3.93 27.16
CA ARG A 340 11.62 -4.07 26.76
C ARG A 340 11.97 -3.25 25.52
N GLY A 341 13.26 -3.13 25.24
CA GLY A 341 13.78 -2.49 24.03
C GLY A 341 13.29 -1.05 23.88
N ILE A 342 12.98 -0.67 22.63
CA ILE A 342 12.55 0.68 22.26
C ILE A 342 11.34 1.15 23.09
N GLY A 343 10.33 0.29 23.30
CA GLY A 343 9.14 0.67 24.07
C GLY A 343 9.46 1.08 25.51
N ARG A 344 10.38 0.36 26.17
CA ARG A 344 10.86 0.72 27.51
C ARG A 344 11.61 2.05 27.51
N GLY A 345 12.52 2.23 26.55
CA GLY A 345 13.26 3.48 26.38
C GLY A 345 12.34 4.69 26.18
N ILE A 346 11.27 4.53 25.39
CA ILE A 346 10.25 5.57 25.20
C ILE A 346 9.53 5.92 26.50
N ALA A 347 9.06 4.92 27.25
CA ALA A 347 8.35 5.16 28.51
C ALA A 347 9.21 5.90 29.54
N LEU A 348 10.49 5.50 29.68
CA LEU A 348 11.43 6.14 30.60
C LEU A 348 11.67 7.61 30.22
N GLN A 349 11.91 7.91 28.94
CA GLN A 349 12.17 9.28 28.49
C GLN A 349 10.95 10.19 28.61
N LEU A 350 9.74 9.67 28.36
CA LEU A 350 8.51 10.42 28.59
C LEU A 350 8.29 10.73 30.08
N GLY A 351 8.58 9.77 30.96
CA GLY A 351 8.53 9.98 32.41
C GLY A 351 9.56 11.00 32.90
N GLN A 352 10.81 10.90 32.42
CA GLN A 352 11.88 11.88 32.71
C GLN A 352 11.53 13.29 32.22
N ALA A 353 10.80 13.40 31.12
CA ALA A 353 10.26 14.66 30.61
C ALA A 353 9.09 15.22 31.45
N GLY A 354 8.60 14.48 32.45
CA GLY A 354 7.54 14.91 33.37
C GLY A 354 6.12 14.51 32.95
N ALA A 355 5.95 13.62 31.98
CA ALA A 355 4.64 13.08 31.63
C ALA A 355 4.19 12.01 32.65
N THR A 356 2.88 11.91 32.88
CA THR A 356 2.28 10.71 33.48
C THR A 356 2.20 9.63 32.41
N VAL A 357 2.96 8.55 32.57
CA VAL A 357 3.04 7.49 31.56
C VAL A 357 2.33 6.23 32.04
N TYR A 358 1.33 5.81 31.28
CA TYR A 358 0.72 4.49 31.33
C TYR A 358 1.45 3.59 30.35
N ILE A 359 1.70 2.34 30.74
CA ILE A 359 2.44 1.37 29.92
C ILE A 359 1.65 0.08 29.76
N THR A 360 1.77 -0.57 28.60
CA THR A 360 1.20 -1.90 28.36
C THR A 360 2.24 -2.85 27.75
N GLY A 361 2.11 -4.14 28.01
CA GLY A 361 3.00 -5.17 27.53
C GLY A 361 2.39 -6.56 27.68
N ARG A 362 3.03 -7.57 27.09
CA ARG A 362 2.58 -8.97 27.24
C ARG A 362 2.89 -9.54 28.63
N GLN A 363 3.92 -9.00 29.28
CA GLN A 363 4.38 -9.29 30.64
C GLN A 363 5.04 -8.03 31.23
N PRO A 364 5.13 -7.81 32.54
CA PRO A 364 5.61 -6.54 33.11
C PRO A 364 6.90 -6.67 33.95
N ALA A 365 7.51 -5.52 34.25
CA ALA A 365 8.91 -5.40 34.71
C ALA A 365 9.03 -5.07 36.22
N GLU A 366 10.01 -5.67 36.90
CA GLU A 366 10.13 -5.71 38.37
C GLU A 366 10.88 -4.55 39.04
N SER A 367 11.23 -3.49 38.31
CA SER A 367 11.81 -2.29 38.93
C SER A 367 11.67 -1.08 38.03
N MET A 368 10.75 -0.17 38.35
CA MET A 368 10.76 1.15 37.72
C MET A 368 10.12 2.21 38.61
N GLN A 369 10.76 3.38 38.61
CA GLN A 369 10.60 4.52 39.53
C GLN A 369 9.16 5.05 39.66
N SER A 370 8.91 5.73 40.79
CA SER A 370 7.63 6.23 41.35
C SER A 370 6.75 7.15 40.48
N HIS A 371 7.11 7.42 39.23
CA HIS A 371 6.39 8.36 38.34
C HIS A 371 5.58 7.65 37.23
N LEU A 372 5.51 6.32 37.24
CA LEU A 372 4.83 5.51 36.22
C LEU A 372 3.59 4.83 36.83
N CYS A 373 2.41 5.07 36.26
CA CYS A 373 1.16 4.48 36.73
C CYS A 373 0.91 3.15 35.99
N TRP A 374 1.10 2.04 36.70
CA TRP A 374 1.09 0.69 36.12
C TRP A 374 -0.32 0.12 35.98
N ILE A 375 -0.52 -0.64 34.90
CA ILE A 375 -1.65 -1.56 34.73
C ILE A 375 -1.04 -2.97 34.51
N THR A 376 -0.94 -3.73 35.63
CA THR A 376 -0.66 -5.20 35.85
C THR A 376 0.77 -5.82 35.74
N THR A 377 0.97 -7.07 36.26
CA THR A 377 2.03 -7.69 37.18
C THR A 377 3.05 -8.77 36.65
N VAL A 378 4.25 -8.93 37.32
CA VAL A 378 5.73 -8.97 36.96
C VAL A 378 6.52 -10.33 36.67
N THR A 379 7.76 -10.35 36.07
CA THR A 379 9.07 -11.09 36.43
C THR A 379 10.06 -11.46 35.27
N ARG A 380 11.34 -11.76 35.62
CA ARG A 380 12.68 -11.74 34.94
C ARG A 380 13.03 -12.81 33.86
N ALA A 381 14.01 -12.50 32.99
CA ALA A 381 14.85 -13.46 32.27
C ALA A 381 16.27 -12.90 32.05
N ASP A 382 17.28 -13.74 32.31
CA ASP A 382 18.70 -13.42 32.42
C ASP A 382 19.40 -13.10 31.08
N GLU A 383 20.57 -12.47 31.23
CA GLU A 383 21.48 -12.02 30.19
C GLU A 383 22.12 -13.19 29.43
N GLU A 384 22.01 -13.18 28.11
CA GLU A 384 23.03 -13.79 27.24
C GLU A 384 23.59 -12.68 26.33
N ARG A 385 24.80 -12.24 26.69
CA ARG A 385 25.72 -11.52 25.81
C ARG A 385 26.68 -12.55 25.26
N ASP A 386 26.82 -12.56 23.94
CA ASP A 386 28.08 -12.62 23.20
C ASP A 386 27.77 -13.05 21.76
N VAL A 387 27.79 -12.07 20.84
CA VAL A 387 27.91 -12.14 19.35
C VAL A 387 27.57 -10.75 18.72
N ILE A 388 26.90 -9.85 19.45
CA ILE A 388 26.25 -8.62 18.91
C ILE A 388 27.15 -7.34 18.88
N GLU A 389 28.34 -7.35 19.50
CA GLU A 389 29.09 -6.12 19.78
C GLU A 389 29.61 -5.35 18.55
N ALA A 390 29.96 -6.04 17.46
CA ALA A 390 30.52 -5.39 16.27
C ALA A 390 29.48 -4.61 15.44
N SER A 391 28.22 -5.06 15.40
CA SER A 391 27.14 -4.40 14.65
C SER A 391 26.41 -3.31 15.45
N MET A 392 26.55 -3.30 16.78
CA MET A 392 25.93 -2.29 17.68
C MET A 392 26.76 -1.02 17.86
N LYS A 393 28.04 -1.00 17.45
CA LYS A 393 28.96 0.13 17.70
C LYS A 393 28.46 1.48 17.16
N HIS A 394 27.54 1.47 16.19
CA HIS A 394 26.97 2.67 15.58
C HIS A 394 25.43 2.74 15.63
N GLY A 395 24.79 1.87 16.42
CA GLY A 395 23.33 1.85 16.60
C GLY A 395 22.86 2.93 17.58
N GLU A 396 21.65 3.44 17.38
CA GLU A 396 21.01 4.32 18.38
C GLU A 396 20.57 3.50 19.61
N SER A 397 20.65 4.12 20.80
CA SER A 397 20.11 3.50 22.02
C SER A 397 18.58 3.41 21.96
N THR A 398 18.00 2.54 22.78
CA THR A 398 16.54 2.43 22.90
C THR A 398 15.92 3.71 23.47
N GLU A 399 16.68 4.44 24.28
CA GLU A 399 16.35 5.70 24.91
C GLU A 399 16.35 6.85 23.90
N PHE A 400 17.15 6.77 22.83
CA PHE A 400 17.22 7.81 21.82
C PHE A 400 15.88 8.03 21.11
N ALA A 401 15.18 6.96 20.77
CA ALA A 401 13.83 7.01 20.22
C ALA A 401 12.85 7.68 21.20
N GLY A 402 13.01 7.41 22.50
CA GLY A 402 12.26 8.06 23.56
C GLY A 402 12.50 9.57 23.64
N LYS A 403 13.78 10.00 23.58
CA LYS A 403 14.15 11.43 23.52
C LYS A 403 13.51 12.10 22.30
N CYS A 404 13.51 11.44 21.13
CA CYS A 404 12.85 11.94 19.93
C CYS A 404 11.35 12.20 20.16
N ILE A 405 10.64 11.22 20.73
CA ILE A 405 9.20 11.31 20.98
C ILE A 405 8.89 12.39 22.03
N ALA A 406 9.69 12.49 23.10
CA ALA A 406 9.49 13.51 24.13
C ALA A 406 9.60 14.94 23.55
N HIS A 407 10.61 15.19 22.71
CA HIS A 407 10.76 16.49 22.05
C HIS A 407 9.66 16.77 21.00
N LEU A 408 9.18 15.74 20.31
CA LEU A 408 8.01 15.89 19.43
C LEU A 408 6.74 16.23 20.22
N GLY A 409 6.51 15.58 21.36
CA GLY A 409 5.37 15.84 22.23
C GLY A 409 5.39 17.23 22.87
N ALA A 410 6.58 17.77 23.15
CA ALA A 410 6.76 19.12 23.69
C ALA A 410 6.71 20.23 22.62
N ASP A 411 6.82 19.90 21.32
CA ASP A 411 6.84 20.90 20.24
C ASP A 411 5.43 21.46 19.96
N PRO A 412 5.15 22.75 20.24
CA PRO A 412 3.86 23.37 19.95
C PRO A 412 3.56 23.44 18.44
N LYS A 413 4.58 23.23 17.58
CA LYS A 413 4.47 23.23 16.12
C LYS A 413 4.58 21.82 15.54
N VAL A 414 4.40 20.76 16.34
CA VAL A 414 4.48 19.35 15.90
C VAL A 414 3.55 19.06 14.72
N ASN A 415 2.40 19.74 14.61
CA ASN A 415 1.48 19.62 13.47
C ASN A 415 2.12 19.91 12.11
N ARG A 416 3.18 20.74 12.05
CA ARG A 416 3.95 20.98 10.81
C ARG A 416 4.69 19.73 10.33
N LYS A 417 4.86 18.73 11.19
CA LYS A 417 5.52 17.45 10.93
C LYS A 417 4.53 16.32 10.62
N SER A 418 3.21 16.57 10.72
CA SER A 418 2.17 15.56 10.48
C SER A 418 2.21 14.99 9.06
N GLY A 419 2.02 13.67 8.95
CA GLY A 419 2.03 12.93 7.68
C GLY A 419 3.41 12.73 7.06
N LYS A 420 4.50 12.88 7.83
CA LYS A 420 5.89 12.80 7.35
C LYS A 420 6.65 11.67 8.04
N VAL A 421 7.60 11.09 7.31
CA VAL A 421 8.64 10.23 7.89
C VAL A 421 9.70 11.13 8.50
N LEU A 422 10.04 10.89 9.77
CA LEU A 422 11.03 11.67 10.50
C LEU A 422 12.19 10.76 10.91
N PHE A 423 13.41 11.10 10.51
CA PHE A 423 14.60 10.41 10.98
C PHE A 423 14.95 10.89 12.39
N THR A 424 15.26 9.94 13.28
CA THR A 424 15.64 10.20 14.68
C THR A 424 16.86 11.13 14.78
N SER A 425 17.87 10.91 13.94
CA SER A 425 19.06 11.76 13.83
C SER A 425 18.76 13.20 13.34
N ASP A 426 17.76 13.39 12.49
CA ASP A 426 17.30 14.73 12.09
C ASP A 426 16.48 15.41 13.20
N ILE A 427 15.67 14.65 13.95
CA ILE A 427 14.95 15.14 15.13
C ILE A 427 15.94 15.64 16.18
N ALA A 428 16.96 14.84 16.49
CA ALA A 428 17.99 15.17 17.47
C ALA A 428 18.76 16.44 17.12
N ARG A 429 19.17 16.61 15.86
CA ARG A 429 19.80 17.86 15.40
C ARG A 429 18.85 19.05 15.43
N HIS A 430 17.59 18.84 15.05
CA HIS A 430 16.60 19.92 15.04
C HIS A 430 16.33 20.45 16.45
N TYR A 431 16.21 19.56 17.44
CA TYR A 431 15.93 19.94 18.81
C TYR A 431 17.18 20.15 19.69
N GLY A 432 18.34 19.72 19.22
CA GLY A 432 19.63 19.94 19.87
C GLY A 432 19.93 18.98 21.02
N PHE A 433 19.54 17.70 20.90
CA PHE A 433 19.88 16.66 21.88
C PHE A 433 20.78 15.57 21.28
N LYS A 434 21.41 14.79 22.17
CA LYS A 434 22.33 13.69 21.87
C LYS A 434 21.81 12.39 22.50
N ASP A 435 22.33 11.26 22.03
CA ASP A 435 22.10 9.95 22.61
C ASP A 435 22.80 9.81 23.98
N VAL A 436 22.67 8.65 24.63
CA VAL A 436 23.16 8.36 25.98
C VAL A 436 24.67 8.35 26.09
N ASP A 437 25.37 8.05 24.99
CA ASP A 437 26.83 8.12 24.85
C ASP A 437 27.34 9.54 24.59
N GLY A 438 26.42 10.52 24.45
CA GLY A 438 26.77 11.90 24.14
C GLY A 438 26.97 12.18 22.65
N GLU A 439 26.72 11.22 21.76
CA GLU A 439 26.83 11.39 20.31
C GLU A 439 25.45 11.52 19.64
N VAL A 440 25.42 12.03 18.41
CA VAL A 440 24.19 11.95 17.60
C VAL A 440 24.32 10.70 16.72
N PRO A 441 23.37 9.74 16.79
CA PRO A 441 23.39 8.54 15.99
C PRO A 441 23.53 8.85 14.51
N MET A 442 24.09 7.88 13.79
CA MET A 442 24.48 8.06 12.40
C MET A 442 23.33 8.59 11.54
N ASP A 443 23.69 9.48 10.62
CA ASP A 443 22.74 9.93 9.62
C ASP A 443 22.58 8.84 8.55
N MET A 444 21.40 8.24 8.44
CA MET A 444 21.07 7.36 7.31
C MET A 444 21.22 8.06 5.95
N ARG A 445 21.26 9.40 5.94
CA ARG A 445 21.48 10.21 4.75
C ARG A 445 22.96 10.50 4.49
N SER A 446 23.88 10.06 5.35
CA SER A 446 25.32 10.30 5.17
C SER A 446 25.82 9.60 3.92
N LEU A 447 26.46 10.37 3.04
CA LEU A 447 27.04 9.83 1.82
C LEU A 447 28.24 8.91 2.13
N SER A 448 29.04 9.24 3.14
CA SER A 448 30.15 8.40 3.60
C SER A 448 29.65 7.02 4.02
N LEU A 449 28.61 6.99 4.88
CA LEU A 449 28.04 5.74 5.37
C LEU A 449 27.42 4.92 4.23
N ALA A 450 26.72 5.58 3.30
CA ALA A 450 26.15 4.90 2.14
C ALA A 450 27.23 4.24 1.26
N LEU A 451 28.42 4.85 1.16
CA LEU A 451 29.56 4.29 0.43
C LEU A 451 30.17 3.09 1.15
N GLU A 452 30.29 3.11 2.48
CA GLU A 452 30.73 1.95 3.27
C GLU A 452 29.79 0.76 3.06
N PHE A 453 28.47 0.97 3.10
CA PHE A 453 27.49 -0.10 2.89
C PHE A 453 27.55 -0.76 1.51
N ILE A 454 28.01 -0.05 0.48
CA ILE A 454 28.19 -0.62 -0.87
C ILE A 454 29.63 -1.10 -1.13
N GLY A 455 30.47 -1.16 -0.09
CA GLY A 455 31.84 -1.67 -0.14
C GLY A 455 32.87 -0.70 -0.73
N TRP A 456 32.58 0.61 -0.72
CA TRP A 456 33.45 1.66 -1.27
C TRP A 456 34.23 2.38 -0.15
N ASP A 457 34.86 1.61 0.72
CA ASP A 457 35.47 2.09 1.97
C ASP A 457 36.50 3.20 1.76
N ARG A 458 37.34 3.07 0.71
CA ARG A 458 38.37 4.09 0.38
C ARG A 458 37.75 5.44 0.03
N LEU A 459 36.62 5.43 -0.68
CA LEU A 459 35.93 6.67 -1.04
C LEU A 459 35.18 7.22 0.18
N ALA A 460 34.56 6.35 0.98
CA ALA A 460 33.89 6.75 2.21
C ALA A 460 34.82 7.53 3.16
N CYS A 461 36.05 7.04 3.37
CA CYS A 461 37.02 7.72 4.25
C CYS A 461 37.37 9.15 3.82
N ILE A 462 37.19 9.51 2.54
CA ILE A 462 37.53 10.82 1.98
C ILE A 462 36.30 11.75 1.96
N ILE A 463 35.08 11.20 2.00
CA ILE A 463 33.84 11.97 1.98
C ILE A 463 33.52 12.44 3.41
N PRO A 464 33.43 13.76 3.67
CA PRO A 464 33.02 14.25 4.98
C PRO A 464 31.63 13.75 5.38
N SER A 465 31.50 13.34 6.63
CA SER A 465 30.25 12.81 7.20
C SER A 465 29.08 13.79 7.20
N PHE A 466 29.34 15.09 7.03
CA PHE A 466 28.29 16.12 6.88
C PHE A 466 27.67 16.15 5.48
N MET A 467 28.29 15.53 4.47
CA MET A 467 27.70 15.42 3.13
C MET A 467 26.54 14.43 3.14
N LYS A 468 25.37 14.91 2.76
CA LYS A 468 24.13 14.14 2.81
C LYS A 468 23.57 13.89 1.42
N VAL A 469 23.06 12.68 1.22
CA VAL A 469 22.19 12.35 0.11
C VAL A 469 20.90 13.20 0.24
N PRO A 470 20.55 14.01 -0.77
CA PRO A 470 19.30 14.76 -0.75
C PRO A 470 18.11 13.83 -0.58
N LEU A 471 17.09 14.26 0.18
CA LEU A 471 15.86 13.48 0.40
C LEU A 471 15.21 13.04 -0.91
N MET A 472 15.22 13.92 -1.92
CA MET A 472 14.73 13.63 -3.26
C MET A 472 15.44 12.42 -3.89
N ARG A 473 16.75 12.27 -3.66
CA ARG A 473 17.55 11.19 -4.24
C ARG A 473 17.37 9.85 -3.51
N MET A 474 17.21 9.86 -2.18
CA MET A 474 16.79 8.66 -1.44
C MET A 474 15.38 8.21 -1.83
N HIS A 475 14.50 9.16 -2.16
CA HIS A 475 13.19 8.81 -2.66
C HIS A 475 13.27 8.10 -4.02
N PHE A 476 14.12 8.62 -4.93
CA PHE A 476 14.37 7.98 -6.23
C PHE A 476 15.14 6.66 -6.15
N SER A 477 15.83 6.34 -5.06
CA SER A 477 16.42 5.00 -4.92
C SER A 477 15.38 3.94 -4.52
N THR A 478 14.23 4.36 -3.99
CA THR A 478 13.10 3.45 -3.65
C THR A 478 12.09 3.28 -4.78
N TYR A 479 12.48 3.57 -6.03
CA TYR A 479 11.58 3.78 -7.15
C TYR A 479 10.82 2.51 -7.58
N LYS A 480 9.51 2.51 -7.32
CA LYS A 480 8.60 1.40 -7.64
C LYS A 480 7.90 1.56 -9.00
N PHE A 481 7.94 2.76 -9.58
CA PHE A 481 7.36 3.03 -10.88
C PHE A 481 8.36 2.71 -11.98
N GLU A 482 7.84 2.58 -13.19
CA GLU A 482 8.62 2.20 -14.37
C GLU A 482 8.85 3.39 -15.31
#